data_AF-A0A168M4I5-F1
#
_entry.id   AF-A0A168M4I5-F1
#
_cell.length_a   1.000
_cell.length_b   1.000
_cell.length_c   1.000
_cell.angle_alpha   90.00
_cell.angle_beta   90.00
_cell.angle_gamma   90.00
#
_symmetry.space_group_name_H-M   'P 1'
#
loop_
_entity.id
_entity.type
_entity.pdbx_description
1 polymer ?
#
loop_
_entity_poly.entity_id
_entity_poly.type
_entity_poly.pdbx_seq_one_letter_code
_entity_poly.pdbx_strand_id
1 'polypeptide(L)'
;MLTSLRAFLIIRDNDGEWTIGVFHGLNEIVDAWDRAMPNSHCGVLHVGFDRRDARSFETIAQEQAGRLLLTPGARGALPSSYKSSSEAIGDVEGEPIYLALDGWGYTIEDPVVDVSAEDPEASGWVREFIFEHDGVQAELLASEILNEETYVANEGRLTAKLRAELGKYRSEKLLGLGKSDPTEIARSAPPWLSSRSFSEFELTVRLDNVFRRNGIDTVSDLARHTLDDLFKFQNFGRTSCRDLCRSLMLAIEAGPTPSHDALIAAIKSGDAPTDQCGIASQSLVEAVENCFLGLKPREADILKRRMGWERPPETLEEIGADYSVSRERIRQIESKTINKIIRQEIWDDLLGAKLKNLLSERKYPLPLIGAAALDPWFTGLSEYGSVARYLITKLCDAGVSVLEIDGVEYLTFLKEHDWATAIESARQMLVGADVTP
;
A
#
# COMPACT_ATOMS: atom_id res chain seq x y z
N MET A 1 -11.19 -3.95 58.16
CA MET A 1 -10.42 -2.69 58.20
C MET A 1 -10.01 -2.39 56.77
N LEU A 2 -10.20 -1.18 56.27
CA LEU A 2 -9.68 -0.79 54.95
C LEU A 2 -8.15 -0.67 55.08
N THR A 3 -7.41 -1.64 54.54
CA THR A 3 -5.95 -1.55 54.44
C THR A 3 -5.61 -0.50 53.40
N SER A 4 -4.80 0.50 53.78
CA SER A 4 -4.31 1.51 52.84
C SER A 4 -3.09 0.99 52.09
N LEU A 5 -2.93 1.37 50.82
CA LEU A 5 -1.71 1.10 50.07
C LEU A 5 -0.53 1.80 50.75
N ARG A 6 0.60 1.10 50.91
CA ARG A 6 1.80 1.61 51.59
C ARG A 6 3.05 1.23 50.81
N ALA A 7 4.08 2.04 50.97
CA ALA A 7 5.43 1.71 50.53
C ALA A 7 6.22 1.15 51.71
N PHE A 8 6.89 0.02 51.50
CA PHE A 8 7.74 -0.65 52.46
C PHE A 8 9.16 -0.68 51.91
N LEU A 9 10.10 -0.08 52.63
CA LEU A 9 11.53 -0.24 52.35
C LEU A 9 12.08 -1.28 53.31
N ILE A 10 12.49 -2.41 52.76
CA ILE A 10 13.03 -3.56 53.48
C ILE A 10 14.53 -3.55 53.25
N ILE A 11 15.33 -3.44 54.30
CA ILE A 11 16.78 -3.28 54.19
C ILE A 11 17.48 -4.44 54.89
N ARG A 12 18.38 -5.10 54.16
CA ARG A 12 19.30 -6.09 54.68
C ARG A 12 20.63 -5.42 54.98
N ASP A 13 21.12 -5.52 56.19
CA ASP A 13 22.46 -5.05 56.53
C ASP A 13 23.56 -6.05 56.11
N ASN A 14 24.82 -5.68 56.35
CA ASN A 14 25.98 -6.51 56.06
C ASN A 14 26.10 -7.75 56.98
N ASP A 15 25.47 -7.71 58.16
CA ASP A 15 25.45 -8.82 59.13
C ASP A 15 24.30 -9.82 58.85
N GLY A 16 23.41 -9.49 57.90
CA GLY A 16 22.28 -10.31 57.49
C GLY A 16 21.01 -10.09 58.28
N GLU A 17 20.94 -9.03 59.09
CA GLU A 17 19.70 -8.62 59.74
C GLU A 17 18.83 -7.79 58.80
N TRP A 18 17.51 -7.93 58.98
CA TRP A 18 16.51 -7.28 58.15
C TRP A 18 15.71 -6.26 58.94
N THR A 19 15.63 -5.04 58.42
CA THR A 19 14.82 -3.96 58.95
C THR A 19 13.75 -3.55 57.94
N ILE A 20 12.57 -3.13 58.43
CA ILE A 20 11.46 -2.72 57.57
C ILE A 20 10.92 -1.38 58.03
N GLY A 21 10.96 -0.40 57.13
CA GLY A 21 10.32 0.90 57.28
C GLY A 21 9.03 0.99 56.45
N VAL A 22 8.10 1.85 56.89
CA VAL A 22 6.84 2.14 56.20
C VAL A 22 6.82 3.63 55.86
N PHE A 23 6.52 3.95 54.59
CA PHE A 23 6.65 5.30 54.05
C PHE A 23 5.41 5.71 53.27
N HIS A 24 5.17 7.02 53.20
CA HIS A 24 4.02 7.60 52.52
C HIS A 24 4.41 8.53 51.36
N GLY A 25 5.70 8.86 51.23
CA GLY A 25 6.22 9.68 50.14
C GLY A 25 7.58 9.21 49.64
N LEU A 26 7.83 9.43 48.34
CA LEU A 26 9.07 8.99 47.68
C LEU A 26 10.33 9.61 48.30
N ASN A 27 10.30 10.89 48.64
CA ASN A 27 11.45 11.56 49.25
C ASN A 27 11.84 10.94 50.60
N GLU A 28 10.86 10.50 51.40
CA GLU A 28 11.14 9.82 52.68
C GLU A 28 11.83 8.47 52.47
N ILE A 29 11.48 7.77 51.40
CA ILE A 29 12.06 6.47 51.02
C ILE A 29 13.49 6.67 50.54
N VAL A 30 13.73 7.66 49.67
CA VAL A 30 15.07 8.00 49.17
C VAL A 30 15.99 8.41 50.32
N ASP A 31 15.53 9.31 51.20
CA ASP A 31 16.30 9.73 52.38
C ASP A 31 16.61 8.55 53.33
N ALA A 32 15.69 7.58 53.45
CA ALA A 32 15.89 6.39 54.26
C ALA A 32 16.90 5.42 53.62
N TRP A 33 16.83 5.25 52.30
CA TRP A 33 17.79 4.47 51.52
C TRP A 33 19.20 5.07 51.61
N ASP A 34 19.36 6.36 51.36
CA ASP A 34 20.66 7.05 51.38
C ASP A 34 21.35 6.95 52.75
N ARG A 35 20.57 7.01 53.85
CA ARG A 35 21.11 6.82 55.21
C ARG A 35 21.55 5.38 55.48
N ALA A 36 20.89 4.40 54.88
CA ALA A 36 21.15 2.99 55.10
C ALA A 36 22.26 2.44 54.19
N MET A 37 22.38 2.98 52.97
CA MET A 37 23.28 2.53 51.91
C MET A 37 24.71 2.22 52.38
N PRO A 38 25.38 3.06 53.21
CA PRO A 38 26.76 2.80 53.63
C PRO A 38 26.95 1.51 54.43
N ASN A 39 25.91 1.05 55.12
CA ASN A 39 25.95 -0.12 56.00
C ASN A 39 24.96 -1.23 55.57
N SER A 40 24.29 -1.06 54.42
CA SER A 40 23.34 -2.03 53.90
C SER A 40 23.95 -2.90 52.82
N HIS A 41 23.65 -4.20 52.87
CA HIS A 41 23.99 -5.12 51.80
C HIS A 41 23.01 -4.99 50.62
N CYS A 42 21.71 -4.89 50.86
CA CYS A 42 20.72 -4.80 49.79
C CYS A 42 19.41 -4.21 50.33
N GLY A 43 18.63 -3.56 49.47
CA GLY A 43 17.29 -3.10 49.82
C GLY A 43 16.23 -3.68 48.89
N VAL A 44 14.98 -3.76 49.37
CA VAL A 44 13.80 -4.11 48.58
C VAL A 44 12.75 -3.04 48.83
N LEU A 45 12.28 -2.42 47.75
CA LEU A 45 11.11 -1.54 47.77
C LEU A 45 9.89 -2.33 47.32
N HIS A 46 8.91 -2.41 48.21
CA HIS A 46 7.62 -3.02 47.94
C HIS A 46 6.49 -2.00 48.10
N VAL A 47 5.58 -1.93 47.13
CA VAL A 47 4.35 -1.13 47.24
C VAL A 47 3.16 -2.08 47.16
N GLY A 48 2.35 -2.09 48.21
CA GLY A 48 1.25 -3.04 48.36
C GLY A 48 0.38 -2.74 49.58
N PHE A 49 -0.72 -3.50 49.71
CA PHE A 49 -1.61 -3.42 50.87
C PHE A 49 -1.09 -4.21 52.07
N ASP A 50 -0.32 -5.27 51.80
CA ASP A 50 0.27 -6.16 52.79
C ASP A 50 1.79 -6.03 52.80
N ARG A 51 2.37 -6.26 53.97
CA ARG A 51 3.82 -6.34 54.13
C ARG A 51 4.30 -7.73 53.67
N ARG A 52 5.40 -7.77 52.92
CA ARG A 52 6.09 -9.03 52.59
C ARG A 52 7.03 -9.48 53.69
N ASP A 53 7.24 -10.78 53.79
CA ASP A 53 8.27 -11.34 54.67
C ASP A 53 9.65 -10.95 54.13
N ALA A 54 10.51 -10.38 54.97
CA ALA A 54 11.84 -9.98 54.55
C ALA A 54 12.70 -11.18 54.14
N ARG A 55 12.47 -12.34 54.76
CA ARG A 55 13.28 -13.54 54.55
C ARG A 55 13.07 -14.19 53.19
N SER A 56 11.94 -13.93 52.52
CA SER A 56 11.69 -14.49 51.18
C SER A 56 12.64 -13.90 50.13
N PHE A 57 13.23 -12.73 50.40
CA PHE A 57 14.20 -12.07 49.52
C PHE A 57 15.66 -12.48 49.77
N GLU A 58 15.96 -13.34 50.75
CA GLU A 58 17.34 -13.65 51.16
C GLU A 58 18.21 -14.12 49.99
N THR A 59 17.71 -15.05 49.17
CA THR A 59 18.46 -15.61 48.04
C THR A 59 18.82 -14.56 47.01
N ILE A 60 17.85 -13.74 46.58
CA ILE A 60 18.06 -12.73 45.55
C ILE A 60 18.86 -11.52 46.06
N ALA A 61 18.73 -11.19 47.34
CA ALA A 61 19.45 -10.08 47.96
C ALA A 61 20.95 -10.35 48.12
N GLN A 62 21.36 -11.60 48.31
CA GLN A 62 22.78 -11.97 48.47
C GLN A 62 23.62 -11.57 47.25
N GLU A 63 23.06 -11.69 46.06
CA GLU A 63 23.74 -11.41 44.78
C GLU A 63 23.73 -9.93 44.40
N GLN A 64 23.01 -9.08 45.14
CA GLN A 64 22.73 -7.69 44.75
C GLN A 64 23.27 -6.69 45.80
N ALA A 65 24.57 -6.82 46.09
CA ALA A 65 25.27 -5.98 47.06
C ALA A 65 25.22 -4.48 46.68
N GLY A 66 24.82 -3.63 47.62
CA GLY A 66 24.68 -2.18 47.48
C GLY A 66 23.52 -1.73 46.56
N ARG A 67 22.61 -2.64 46.19
CA ARG A 67 21.55 -2.38 45.21
C ARG A 67 20.16 -2.42 45.82
N LEU A 68 19.22 -1.80 45.12
CA LEU A 68 17.79 -1.82 45.46
C LEU A 68 17.01 -2.69 44.48
N LEU A 69 16.17 -3.56 45.02
CA LEU A 69 15.23 -4.42 44.31
C LEU A 69 13.82 -3.84 44.36
N LEU A 70 13.06 -4.05 43.29
CA LEU A 70 11.72 -3.49 43.14
C LEU A 70 10.72 -4.63 42.90
N THR A 71 9.64 -4.66 43.68
CA THR A 71 8.47 -5.46 43.30
C THR A 71 7.71 -4.77 42.15
N PRO A 72 6.85 -5.46 41.39
CA PRO A 72 6.07 -4.90 40.30
C PRO A 72 5.25 -3.67 40.74
N GLY A 73 4.63 -3.73 41.92
CA GLY A 73 3.90 -2.60 42.50
C GLY A 73 4.79 -1.38 42.75
N ALA A 74 6.02 -1.59 43.22
CA ALA A 74 6.98 -0.50 43.42
C ALA A 74 7.47 0.06 42.08
N ARG A 75 7.85 -0.81 41.13
CA ARG A 75 8.26 -0.44 39.77
C ARG A 75 7.20 0.44 39.07
N GLY A 76 5.93 0.05 39.17
CA GLY A 76 4.82 0.80 38.56
C GLY A 76 4.46 2.11 39.28
N ALA A 77 4.86 2.28 40.54
CA ALA A 77 4.56 3.47 41.34
C ALA A 77 5.63 4.58 41.24
N LEU A 78 6.83 4.25 40.75
CA LEU A 78 7.94 5.19 40.66
C LEU A 78 7.82 6.16 39.47
N PRO A 79 8.26 7.41 39.59
CA PRO A 79 8.35 8.35 38.46
C PRO A 79 9.33 7.85 37.39
N SER A 80 9.15 8.31 36.15
CA SER A 80 9.99 7.93 35.00
C SER A 80 11.48 8.28 35.13
N SER A 81 11.85 9.14 36.08
CA SER A 81 13.25 9.45 36.40
C SER A 81 13.97 8.33 37.15
N TYR A 82 13.24 7.37 37.73
CA TYR A 82 13.80 6.21 38.42
C TYR A 82 13.73 5.01 37.48
N LYS A 83 14.88 4.53 37.03
CA LYS A 83 14.95 3.44 36.06
C LYS A 83 15.04 2.09 36.77
N SER A 84 14.49 1.05 36.14
CA SER A 84 14.61 -0.33 36.57
C SER A 84 15.03 -1.22 35.42
N SER A 85 15.47 -2.45 35.72
CA SER A 85 15.73 -3.47 34.71
C SER A 85 14.51 -3.68 33.83
N SER A 86 14.77 -3.89 32.54
CA SER A 86 13.78 -4.21 31.52
C SER A 86 13.00 -5.47 31.89
N GLU A 87 13.75 -6.53 32.16
CA GLU A 87 13.29 -7.86 32.58
C GLU A 87 13.50 -8.12 34.08
N ALA A 88 12.81 -9.13 34.60
CA ALA A 88 12.95 -9.56 35.99
C ALA A 88 14.30 -10.26 36.20
N ILE A 89 15.00 -9.92 37.28
CA ILE A 89 16.27 -10.58 37.65
C ILE A 89 16.04 -11.88 38.43
N GLY A 90 14.79 -12.15 38.84
CA GLY A 90 14.41 -13.35 39.55
C GLY A 90 12.94 -13.31 39.98
N ASP A 91 12.54 -14.31 40.76
CA ASP A 91 11.18 -14.50 41.25
C ASP A 91 11.21 -14.74 42.76
N VAL A 92 10.26 -14.14 43.49
CA VAL A 92 10.06 -14.37 44.92
C VAL A 92 8.58 -14.66 45.18
N GLU A 93 8.29 -15.91 45.56
CA GLU A 93 6.94 -16.41 45.83
C GLU A 93 5.98 -16.26 44.63
N GLY A 94 6.48 -16.41 43.40
CA GLY A 94 5.69 -16.28 42.17
C GLY A 94 5.50 -14.84 41.70
N GLU A 95 6.24 -13.88 42.26
CA GLU A 95 6.25 -12.49 41.81
C GLU A 95 7.62 -12.09 41.22
N PRO A 96 7.66 -11.50 40.01
CA PRO A 96 8.91 -11.10 39.39
C PRO A 96 9.54 -9.91 40.12
N ILE A 97 10.84 -9.98 40.35
CA ILE A 97 11.63 -8.94 41.02
C ILE A 97 12.53 -8.25 40.02
N TYR A 98 12.54 -6.92 40.04
CA TYR A 98 13.33 -6.08 39.15
C TYR A 98 14.46 -5.39 39.89
N LEU A 99 15.52 -5.03 39.17
CA LEU A 99 16.64 -4.27 39.72
C LEU A 99 16.42 -2.78 39.51
N ALA A 100 16.66 -1.93 40.52
CA ALA A 100 16.70 -0.49 40.31
C ALA A 100 18.04 -0.09 39.68
N LEU A 101 17.99 0.65 38.57
CA LEU A 101 19.16 1.02 37.77
C LEU A 101 19.60 2.47 37.96
N ASP A 102 18.67 3.38 38.24
CA ASP A 102 18.94 4.81 38.33
C ASP A 102 18.00 5.50 39.32
N GLY A 103 18.47 6.60 39.92
CA GLY A 103 17.69 7.43 40.85
C GLY A 103 17.88 7.12 42.35
N TRP A 104 18.75 6.17 42.72
CA TRP A 104 18.93 5.70 44.10
C TRP A 104 20.32 5.98 44.68
N GLY A 105 20.93 7.10 44.29
CA GLY A 105 22.32 7.44 44.64
C GLY A 105 23.37 6.72 43.80
N TYR A 106 22.93 5.93 42.81
CA TYR A 106 23.78 5.25 41.84
C TYR A 106 23.08 5.14 40.48
N THR A 107 23.88 4.94 39.44
CA THR A 107 23.42 4.60 38.08
C THR A 107 24.23 3.39 37.60
N ILE A 108 23.56 2.33 37.17
CA ILE A 108 24.17 1.11 36.63
C ILE A 108 23.55 0.71 35.29
N GLU A 109 24.32 0.00 34.47
CA GLU A 109 23.83 -0.64 33.26
C GLU A 109 22.85 -1.78 33.60
N ASP A 110 21.87 -2.00 32.73
CA ASP A 110 20.89 -3.07 32.92
C ASP A 110 21.56 -4.44 32.71
N PRO A 111 21.75 -5.25 33.76
CA PRO A 111 22.46 -6.52 33.64
C PRO A 111 21.64 -7.61 32.93
N VAL A 112 20.34 -7.35 32.67
CA VAL A 112 19.46 -8.26 31.93
C VAL A 112 19.40 -7.91 30.45
N VAL A 113 20.02 -6.80 30.05
CA VAL A 113 20.27 -6.51 28.64
C VAL A 113 21.47 -7.34 28.20
N ASP A 114 21.24 -8.28 27.29
CA ASP A 114 22.31 -8.95 26.56
C ASP A 114 23.01 -7.90 25.69
N VAL A 115 24.23 -7.52 26.10
CA VAL A 115 25.06 -6.49 25.46
C VAL A 115 25.65 -6.95 24.11
N SER A 116 25.17 -8.07 23.54
CA SER A 116 25.45 -8.46 22.15
C SER A 116 24.64 -7.68 21.10
N ALA A 117 23.76 -6.76 21.51
CA ALA A 117 22.99 -5.90 20.61
C ALA A 117 23.04 -4.42 21.03
N GLU A 118 24.21 -3.79 20.97
CA GLU A 118 24.29 -2.33 20.89
C GLU A 118 23.79 -1.86 19.50
N ASP A 119 22.54 -1.41 19.52
CA ASP A 119 21.89 -0.38 18.71
C ASP A 119 21.76 -0.57 17.18
N PRO A 120 20.58 -0.99 16.67
CA PRO A 120 20.17 -0.45 15.38
C PRO A 120 19.80 1.02 15.64
N GLU A 121 20.40 1.95 14.90
CA GLU A 121 19.96 3.36 14.75
C GLU A 121 18.43 3.53 14.53
N ALA A 122 17.71 2.42 14.32
CA ALA A 122 16.29 2.37 14.12
C ALA A 122 15.46 2.53 15.42
N SER A 123 14.32 3.21 15.29
CA SER A 123 13.38 3.48 16.38
C SER A 123 11.92 3.28 15.96
N GLY A 124 11.04 3.20 16.96
CA GLY A 124 9.60 2.97 16.75
C GLY A 124 9.32 1.64 16.06
N TRP A 125 8.29 1.62 15.21
CA TRP A 125 7.86 0.42 14.50
C TRP A 125 8.93 -0.15 13.55
N VAL A 126 9.91 0.66 13.10
CA VAL A 126 11.01 0.19 12.24
C VAL A 126 11.94 -0.73 13.02
N ARG A 127 12.22 -0.42 14.30
CA ARG A 127 13.00 -1.29 15.20
C ARG A 127 12.27 -2.60 15.45
N GLU A 128 10.96 -2.54 15.70
CA GLU A 128 10.12 -3.74 15.86
C GLU A 128 10.14 -4.61 14.60
N PHE A 129 10.04 -4.00 13.42
CA PHE A 129 10.12 -4.71 12.14
C PHE A 129 11.45 -5.44 11.96
N ILE A 130 12.58 -4.77 12.23
CA ILE A 130 13.92 -5.36 12.16
C ILE A 130 14.06 -6.53 13.13
N PHE A 131 13.50 -6.42 14.34
CA PHE A 131 13.54 -7.49 15.33
C PHE A 131 12.69 -8.69 14.93
N GLU A 132 11.55 -8.47 14.28
CA GLU A 132 10.63 -9.52 13.85
C GLU A 132 11.03 -10.20 12.53
N HIS A 133 11.91 -9.59 11.73
CA HIS A 133 12.26 -10.06 10.38
C HIS A 133 13.79 -10.13 10.19
N ASP A 134 14.32 -11.35 10.12
CA ASP A 134 15.75 -11.57 9.91
C ASP A 134 16.23 -11.10 8.53
N GLY A 135 17.44 -10.51 8.50
CA GLY A 135 18.14 -10.20 7.25
C GLY A 135 17.70 -8.92 6.53
N VAL A 136 16.72 -8.18 7.04
CA VAL A 136 16.25 -6.92 6.43
C VAL A 136 17.08 -5.70 6.83
N GLN A 137 17.79 -5.76 7.95
CA GLN A 137 18.50 -4.63 8.56
C GLN A 137 19.51 -3.99 7.60
N ALA A 138 20.29 -4.79 6.86
CA ALA A 138 21.31 -4.29 5.95
C ALA A 138 20.72 -3.45 4.81
N GLU A 139 19.56 -3.85 4.28
CA GLU A 139 18.87 -3.11 3.19
C GLU A 139 18.24 -1.82 3.70
N LEU A 140 17.63 -1.84 4.91
CA LEU A 140 17.06 -0.65 5.54
C LEU A 140 18.13 0.39 5.85
N LEU A 141 19.29 -0.04 6.38
CA LEU A 141 20.45 0.83 6.61
C LEU A 141 20.99 1.42 5.31
N ALA A 142 21.19 0.59 4.28
CA ALA A 142 21.65 1.05 2.97
C ALA A 142 20.68 2.04 2.30
N SER A 143 19.39 1.94 2.63
CA SER A 143 18.33 2.84 2.15
C SER A 143 18.13 4.08 3.05
N GLU A 144 18.90 4.23 4.13
CA GLU A 144 18.76 5.28 5.14
C GLU A 144 17.35 5.32 5.76
N ILE A 145 16.81 4.14 6.13
CA ILE A 145 15.50 3.99 6.78
C ILE A 145 15.68 3.45 8.19
N LEU A 146 15.37 4.30 9.17
CA LEU A 146 15.61 4.04 10.59
C LEU A 146 14.35 4.29 11.44
N ASN A 147 13.46 5.17 11.00
CA ASN A 147 12.29 5.59 11.76
C ASN A 147 11.17 6.02 10.80
N GLU A 148 10.04 6.48 11.34
CA GLU A 148 8.89 6.93 10.56
C GLU A 148 9.24 8.04 9.55
N GLU A 149 10.00 9.05 9.96
CA GLU A 149 10.34 10.19 9.12
C GLU A 149 11.23 9.77 7.94
N THR A 150 12.28 9.01 8.23
CA THR A 150 13.21 8.49 7.22
C THR A 150 12.56 7.47 6.29
N TYR A 151 11.64 6.63 6.80
CA TYR A 151 10.83 5.75 5.97
C TYR A 151 10.01 6.56 4.95
N VAL A 152 9.26 7.56 5.40
CA VAL A 152 8.41 8.37 4.51
C VAL A 152 9.23 9.05 3.41
N ALA A 153 10.46 9.48 3.74
CA ALA A 153 11.35 10.13 2.78
C ALA A 153 12.04 9.16 1.79
N ASN A 154 12.41 7.96 2.25
CA ASN A 154 13.37 7.11 1.54
C ASN A 154 12.82 5.74 1.08
N GLU A 155 11.55 5.39 1.35
CA GLU A 155 10.99 4.07 1.01
C GLU A 155 11.10 3.70 -0.48
N GLY A 156 11.12 4.71 -1.37
CA GLY A 156 11.32 4.50 -2.81
C GLY A 156 12.69 3.91 -3.19
N ARG A 157 13.66 3.87 -2.27
CA ARG A 157 15.00 3.26 -2.48
C ARG A 157 15.02 1.75 -2.22
N LEU A 158 13.99 1.21 -1.56
CA LEU A 158 13.90 -0.20 -1.21
C LEU A 158 13.65 -1.07 -2.44
N THR A 159 14.01 -2.35 -2.33
CA THR A 159 13.57 -3.36 -3.30
C THR A 159 12.05 -3.47 -3.30
N ALA A 160 11.45 -3.81 -4.44
CA ALA A 160 9.99 -3.90 -4.58
C ALA A 160 9.33 -4.81 -3.52
N LYS A 161 10.00 -5.92 -3.18
CA LYS A 161 9.55 -6.86 -2.14
C LYS A 161 9.57 -6.21 -0.76
N LEU A 162 10.71 -5.69 -0.31
CA LEU A 162 10.83 -5.12 1.03
C LEU A 162 9.99 -3.85 1.18
N ARG A 163 9.88 -3.05 0.12
CA ARG A 163 9.00 -1.88 0.03
C ARG A 163 7.54 -2.23 0.28
N ALA A 164 7.07 -3.34 -0.28
CA ALA A 164 5.70 -3.83 -0.07
C ALA A 164 5.49 -4.35 1.36
N GLU A 165 6.40 -5.21 1.83
CA GLU A 165 6.33 -5.82 3.16
C GLU A 165 6.37 -4.76 4.27
N LEU A 166 7.33 -3.82 4.19
CA LEU A 166 7.49 -2.74 5.15
C LEU A 166 6.32 -1.76 5.16
N GLY A 167 5.79 -1.41 3.98
CA GLY A 167 4.63 -0.54 3.86
C GLY A 167 3.35 -1.15 4.43
N LYS A 168 3.15 -2.45 4.23
CA LYS A 168 2.06 -3.20 4.86
C LYS A 168 2.21 -3.22 6.38
N TYR A 169 3.41 -3.54 6.87
CA TYR A 169 3.70 -3.57 8.30
C TYR A 169 3.43 -2.24 8.99
N ARG A 170 3.94 -1.13 8.42
CA ARG A 170 3.67 0.22 8.93
C ARG A 170 2.18 0.51 9.00
N SER A 171 1.45 0.19 7.92
CA SER A 171 0.01 0.45 7.85
C SER A 171 -0.73 -0.29 8.97
N GLU A 172 -0.38 -1.55 9.23
CA GLU A 172 -0.98 -2.34 10.32
C GLU A 172 -0.69 -1.75 11.70
N LYS A 173 0.54 -1.32 11.95
CA LYS A 173 0.95 -0.71 13.24
C LYS A 173 0.25 0.62 13.49
N LEU A 174 0.14 1.48 12.47
CA LEU A 174 -0.51 2.78 12.61
C LEU A 174 -2.03 2.69 12.68
N LEU A 175 -2.63 1.75 11.93
CA LEU A 175 -4.09 1.67 11.81
C LEU A 175 -4.75 1.09 13.06
N GLY A 176 -4.12 0.14 13.75
CA GLY A 176 -4.66 -0.48 14.96
C GLY A 176 -6.11 -0.98 14.78
N LEU A 177 -7.05 -0.40 15.55
CA LEU A 177 -8.50 -0.70 15.49
C LEU A 177 -9.26 0.07 14.38
N GLY A 178 -8.61 1.00 13.67
CA GLY A 178 -9.20 1.91 12.68
C GLY A 178 -9.58 1.30 11.32
N LYS A 179 -9.60 -0.03 11.19
CA LYS A 179 -9.86 -0.75 9.92
C LYS A 179 -11.24 -0.50 9.30
N SER A 180 -12.16 0.12 10.03
CA SER A 180 -13.50 0.47 9.58
C SER A 180 -13.66 1.93 9.13
N ASP A 181 -12.62 2.75 9.25
CA ASP A 181 -12.63 4.17 8.86
C ASP A 181 -11.69 4.39 7.66
N PRO A 182 -12.22 4.75 6.47
CA PRO A 182 -11.42 4.95 5.28
C PRO A 182 -10.45 6.14 5.38
N THR A 183 -10.72 7.13 6.25
CA THR A 183 -9.84 8.28 6.46
C THR A 183 -8.65 7.93 7.36
N GLU A 184 -8.86 7.08 8.37
CA GLU A 184 -7.77 6.49 9.17
C GLU A 184 -6.89 5.60 8.30
N ILE A 185 -7.51 4.75 7.45
CA ILE A 185 -6.77 3.94 6.48
C ILE A 185 -5.93 4.83 5.57
N ALA A 186 -6.51 5.89 5.00
CA ALA A 186 -5.79 6.83 4.15
C ALA A 186 -4.63 7.55 4.87
N ARG A 187 -4.78 7.90 6.16
CA ARG A 187 -3.70 8.50 6.96
C ARG A 187 -2.60 7.51 7.32
N SER A 188 -2.94 6.24 7.52
CA SER A 188 -1.98 5.16 7.74
C SER A 188 -1.30 4.68 6.45
N ALA A 189 -1.77 5.12 5.28
CA ALA A 189 -1.29 4.65 3.99
C ALA A 189 0.22 4.92 3.82
N PRO A 190 0.97 3.98 3.22
CA PRO A 190 2.38 4.16 2.91
C PRO A 190 2.54 5.17 1.76
N PRO A 191 3.72 5.79 1.59
CA PRO A 191 3.94 6.86 0.60
C PRO A 191 3.51 6.48 -0.83
N TRP A 192 3.84 5.26 -1.27
CA TRP A 192 3.43 4.74 -2.58
C TRP A 192 1.92 4.64 -2.80
N LEU A 193 1.12 4.49 -1.74
CA LEU A 193 -0.33 4.49 -1.82
C LEU A 193 -0.91 5.90 -1.63
N SER A 194 -0.28 6.70 -0.77
CA SER A 194 -0.73 8.06 -0.43
C SER A 194 -0.84 8.96 -1.66
N SER A 195 0.14 8.87 -2.57
CA SER A 195 0.15 9.64 -3.82
C SER A 195 -0.73 9.04 -4.93
N ARG A 196 -1.32 7.86 -4.72
CA ARG A 196 -2.05 7.14 -5.77
C ARG A 196 -3.40 7.81 -6.05
N SER A 197 -3.72 7.95 -7.33
CA SER A 197 -5.00 8.48 -7.79
C SER A 197 -6.12 7.45 -7.63
N PHE A 198 -7.30 7.90 -7.17
CA PHE A 198 -8.52 7.09 -7.12
C PHE A 198 -9.04 6.65 -8.49
N SER A 199 -8.56 7.24 -9.59
CA SER A 199 -8.84 6.75 -10.94
C SER A 199 -8.27 5.35 -11.21
N GLU A 200 -7.22 4.96 -10.48
CA GLU A 200 -6.56 3.64 -10.57
C GLU A 200 -7.20 2.61 -9.64
N PHE A 201 -8.19 3.00 -8.83
CA PHE A 201 -8.89 2.10 -7.93
C PHE A 201 -10.17 1.58 -8.58
N GLU A 202 -10.52 0.33 -8.26
CA GLU A 202 -11.82 -0.24 -8.61
C GLU A 202 -12.95 0.29 -7.70
N LEU A 203 -13.24 1.59 -7.80
CA LEU A 203 -14.30 2.20 -7.02
C LEU A 203 -15.68 1.93 -7.63
N THR A 204 -16.69 1.87 -6.76
CA THR A 204 -18.08 1.91 -7.23
C THR A 204 -18.37 3.26 -7.90
N VAL A 205 -19.24 3.27 -8.90
CA VAL A 205 -19.69 4.51 -9.57
C VAL A 205 -20.18 5.56 -8.56
N ARG A 206 -20.79 5.11 -7.47
CA ARG A 206 -21.26 5.98 -6.39
C ARG A 206 -20.09 6.67 -5.68
N LEU A 207 -19.04 5.93 -5.33
CA LEU A 207 -17.84 6.48 -4.71
C LEU A 207 -17.09 7.42 -5.66
N ASP A 208 -16.88 6.99 -6.91
CA ASP A 208 -16.22 7.79 -7.94
C ASP A 208 -16.95 9.12 -8.19
N ASN A 209 -18.29 9.12 -8.25
CA ASN A 209 -19.07 10.35 -8.33
C ASN A 209 -18.96 11.25 -7.09
N VAL A 210 -18.91 10.65 -5.88
CA VAL A 210 -18.74 11.41 -4.63
C VAL A 210 -17.37 12.08 -4.64
N PHE A 211 -16.31 11.35 -5.00
CA PHE A 211 -14.94 11.86 -5.00
C PHE A 211 -14.74 12.98 -6.00
N ARG A 212 -15.14 12.79 -7.27
CA ARG A 212 -15.05 13.85 -8.29
C ARG A 212 -15.78 15.13 -7.89
N ARG A 213 -16.94 15.01 -7.23
CA ARG A 213 -17.73 16.17 -6.80
C ARG A 213 -17.10 16.94 -5.65
N ASN A 214 -16.34 16.25 -4.79
CA ASN A 214 -15.72 16.85 -3.62
C ASN A 214 -14.21 17.10 -3.82
N GLY A 215 -13.68 16.90 -5.04
CA GLY A 215 -12.26 17.15 -5.35
C GLY A 215 -11.31 16.20 -4.63
N ILE A 216 -11.71 14.94 -4.45
CA ILE A 216 -10.87 13.91 -3.81
C ILE A 216 -10.27 13.07 -4.94
N ASP A 217 -9.07 13.42 -5.37
CA ASP A 217 -8.40 12.76 -6.49
C ASP A 217 -7.43 11.68 -6.00
N THR A 218 -6.74 11.90 -4.87
CA THR A 218 -5.73 10.98 -4.33
C THR A 218 -6.06 10.48 -2.92
N VAL A 219 -5.39 9.40 -2.49
CA VAL A 219 -5.48 8.91 -1.11
C VAL A 219 -5.06 9.98 -0.10
N SER A 220 -4.07 10.80 -0.43
CA SER A 220 -3.65 11.96 0.38
C SER A 220 -4.77 12.99 0.55
N ASP A 221 -5.56 13.26 -0.49
CA ASP A 221 -6.72 14.15 -0.38
C ASP A 221 -7.78 13.58 0.56
N LEU A 222 -8.05 12.27 0.47
CA LEU A 222 -8.95 11.58 1.40
C LEU A 222 -8.47 11.67 2.85
N ALA A 223 -7.16 11.57 3.08
CA ALA A 223 -6.54 11.66 4.41
C ALA A 223 -6.75 13.02 5.10
N ARG A 224 -7.09 14.08 4.35
CA ARG A 224 -7.40 15.42 4.89
C ARG A 224 -8.84 15.55 5.42
N HIS A 225 -9.69 14.54 5.21
CA HIS A 225 -11.07 14.52 5.68
C HIS A 225 -11.22 13.68 6.94
N THR A 226 -12.31 13.91 7.68
CA THR A 226 -12.78 13.00 8.73
C THR A 226 -13.91 12.10 8.20
N LEU A 227 -14.16 10.97 8.87
CA LEU A 227 -15.30 10.11 8.56
C LEU A 227 -16.64 10.87 8.62
N ASP A 228 -16.78 11.78 9.57
CA ASP A 228 -17.95 12.65 9.68
C ASP A 228 -18.13 13.56 8.46
N ASP A 229 -17.03 14.07 7.88
CA ASP A 229 -17.09 14.86 6.65
C ASP A 229 -17.56 14.00 5.48
N LEU A 230 -17.08 12.76 5.38
CA LEU A 230 -17.53 11.84 4.34
C LEU A 230 -19.03 11.56 4.46
N PHE A 231 -19.56 11.35 5.67
CA PHE A 231 -21.00 11.14 5.86
C PHE A 231 -21.87 12.36 5.55
N LYS A 232 -21.29 13.57 5.52
CA LYS A 232 -21.99 14.78 5.05
C LYS A 232 -22.06 14.85 3.52
N PHE A 233 -21.22 14.11 2.79
CA PHE A 233 -21.25 14.13 1.33
C PHE A 233 -22.53 13.50 0.78
N GLN A 234 -23.12 14.19 -0.19
CA GLN A 234 -24.32 13.68 -0.85
C GLN A 234 -24.03 12.33 -1.49
N ASN A 235 -24.89 11.35 -1.22
CA ASN A 235 -24.74 9.97 -1.67
C ASN A 235 -23.52 9.24 -1.11
N PHE A 236 -22.90 9.68 -0.03
CA PHE A 236 -22.01 8.81 0.76
C PHE A 236 -22.81 8.15 1.89
N GLY A 237 -22.50 6.90 2.24
CA GLY A 237 -23.25 6.15 3.25
C GLY A 237 -22.51 4.89 3.67
N ARG A 238 -23.11 4.08 4.55
CA ARG A 238 -22.45 2.91 5.16
C ARG A 238 -21.86 1.93 4.15
N THR A 239 -22.58 1.66 3.06
CA THR A 239 -22.09 0.79 1.98
C THR A 239 -20.87 1.39 1.28
N SER A 240 -20.94 2.67 0.90
CA SER A 240 -19.82 3.39 0.29
C SER A 240 -18.60 3.42 1.22
N CYS A 241 -18.81 3.65 2.52
CA CYS A 241 -17.76 3.59 3.53
C CYS A 241 -17.09 2.21 3.55
N ARG A 242 -17.86 1.13 3.69
CA ARG A 242 -17.34 -0.24 3.71
C ARG A 242 -16.60 -0.60 2.43
N ASP A 243 -17.18 -0.25 1.28
CA ASP A 243 -16.61 -0.56 -0.02
C ASP A 243 -15.28 0.20 -0.21
N LEU A 244 -15.22 1.46 0.23
CA LEU A 244 -13.99 2.26 0.22
C LEU A 244 -12.91 1.68 1.14
N CYS A 245 -13.25 1.29 2.38
CA CYS A 245 -12.31 0.61 3.27
C CYS A 245 -11.76 -0.66 2.62
N ARG A 246 -12.62 -1.47 2.00
CA ARG A 246 -12.20 -2.69 1.29
C ARG A 246 -11.22 -2.35 0.16
N SER A 247 -11.54 -1.37 -0.68
CA SER A 247 -10.66 -0.99 -1.80
C SER A 247 -9.29 -0.51 -1.32
N LEU A 248 -9.24 0.30 -0.26
CA LEU A 248 -7.97 0.76 0.31
C LEU A 248 -7.16 -0.39 0.93
N MET A 249 -7.80 -1.28 1.68
CA MET A 249 -7.13 -2.44 2.28
C MET A 249 -6.59 -3.41 1.22
N LEU A 250 -7.35 -3.65 0.14
CA LEU A 250 -6.88 -4.44 -0.99
C LEU A 250 -5.66 -3.81 -1.66
N ALA A 251 -5.64 -2.47 -1.79
CA ALA A 251 -4.49 -1.77 -2.35
C ALA A 251 -3.25 -1.85 -1.44
N ILE A 252 -3.43 -1.80 -0.11
CA ILE A 252 -2.34 -2.03 0.84
C ILE A 252 -1.78 -3.45 0.69
N GLU A 253 -2.66 -4.45 0.59
CA GLU A 253 -2.26 -5.86 0.44
C GLU A 253 -1.56 -6.14 -0.89
N ALA A 254 -1.97 -5.45 -1.97
CA ALA A 254 -1.37 -5.58 -3.29
C ALA A 254 0.05 -4.98 -3.37
N GLY A 255 0.40 -4.03 -2.48
CA GLY A 255 1.69 -3.36 -2.47
C GLY A 255 1.85 -2.26 -3.53
N PRO A 256 3.08 -1.77 -3.73
CA PRO A 256 3.39 -0.73 -4.72
C PRO A 256 3.15 -1.26 -6.14
N THR A 257 2.07 -0.81 -6.77
CA THR A 257 1.87 -1.01 -8.21
C THR A 257 2.50 0.15 -8.96
N PRO A 258 3.27 -0.10 -10.04
CA PRO A 258 3.75 0.99 -10.88
C PRO A 258 2.53 1.75 -11.44
N SER A 259 2.54 3.08 -11.33
CA SER A 259 1.43 3.88 -11.85
C SER A 259 1.32 3.70 -13.37
N HIS A 260 0.13 3.91 -13.92
CA HIS A 260 -0.08 3.87 -15.37
C HIS A 260 0.89 4.83 -16.07
N ASP A 261 1.08 6.04 -15.56
CA ASP A 261 2.03 7.01 -16.11
C ASP A 261 3.48 6.51 -16.10
N ALA A 262 3.91 5.81 -15.03
CA ALA A 262 5.25 5.25 -14.94
C ALA A 262 5.46 4.09 -15.91
N LEU A 263 4.47 3.21 -16.07
CA LEU A 263 4.49 2.15 -17.07
C LEU A 263 4.54 2.72 -18.49
N ILE A 264 3.70 3.71 -18.78
CA ILE A 264 3.67 4.41 -20.07
C ILE A 264 5.01 5.08 -20.35
N ALA A 265 5.63 5.73 -19.35
CA ALA A 265 6.93 6.36 -19.49
C ALA A 265 8.03 5.32 -19.79
N ALA A 266 8.02 4.19 -19.09
CA ALA A 266 8.98 3.10 -19.33
C ALA A 266 8.80 2.44 -20.70
N ILE A 267 7.56 2.32 -21.18
CA ILE A 267 7.26 1.88 -22.54
C ILE A 267 7.78 2.89 -23.57
N LYS A 268 7.57 4.19 -23.33
CA LYS A 268 8.02 5.28 -24.23
C LYS A 268 9.54 5.43 -24.29
N SER A 269 10.26 5.13 -23.20
CA SER A 269 11.73 5.18 -23.19
C SER A 269 12.40 3.99 -23.87
N GLY A 270 11.62 2.96 -24.26
CA GLY A 270 12.17 1.73 -24.85
C GLY A 270 12.86 0.81 -23.84
N ASP A 271 12.92 1.21 -22.56
CA ASP A 271 13.49 0.45 -21.44
C ASP A 271 12.44 -0.43 -20.75
N ALA A 272 11.36 -0.80 -21.46
CA ALA A 272 10.22 -1.48 -20.86
C ALA A 272 10.69 -2.61 -19.92
N PRO A 273 10.40 -2.54 -18.61
CA PRO A 273 10.56 -3.69 -17.73
C PRO A 273 9.46 -4.66 -18.13
N THR A 274 9.72 -5.37 -19.22
CA THR A 274 8.79 -6.22 -19.94
C THR A 274 8.32 -7.39 -19.03
N ASP A 275 9.09 -7.67 -17.97
CA ASP A 275 8.82 -8.73 -17.01
C ASP A 275 8.02 -8.29 -15.76
N GLN A 276 7.88 -6.99 -15.45
CA GLN A 276 7.30 -6.57 -14.15
C GLN A 276 5.76 -6.49 -14.14
N CYS A 277 5.09 -6.58 -15.30
CA CYS A 277 3.64 -6.42 -15.36
C CYS A 277 2.88 -7.68 -15.82
N GLY A 278 3.55 -8.74 -16.29
CA GLY A 278 2.90 -9.93 -16.86
C GLY A 278 2.08 -9.69 -18.15
N ILE A 279 1.76 -8.43 -18.48
CA ILE A 279 1.01 -8.01 -19.67
C ILE A 279 1.78 -8.32 -20.97
N ALA A 280 3.11 -8.35 -20.92
CA ALA A 280 3.92 -8.71 -22.09
C ALA A 280 4.04 -10.22 -22.32
N SER A 281 3.66 -11.04 -21.34
CA SER A 281 3.69 -12.50 -21.45
C SER A 281 2.46 -13.07 -22.18
N GLN A 282 1.43 -12.24 -22.38
CA GLN A 282 0.18 -12.59 -23.05
C GLN A 282 -0.02 -11.75 -24.32
N SER A 283 -0.73 -12.28 -25.30
CA SER A 283 -1.13 -11.56 -26.51
C SER A 283 -2.21 -10.50 -26.22
N LEU A 284 -2.38 -9.53 -27.11
CA LEU A 284 -3.47 -8.54 -27.01
C LEU A 284 -4.85 -9.23 -26.99
N VAL A 285 -5.02 -10.33 -27.73
CA VAL A 285 -6.28 -11.09 -27.76
C VAL A 285 -6.55 -11.71 -26.38
N GLU A 286 -5.57 -12.35 -25.77
CA GLU A 286 -5.67 -12.91 -24.41
C GLU A 286 -5.94 -11.82 -23.37
N ALA A 287 -5.29 -10.66 -23.50
CA ALA A 287 -5.53 -9.52 -22.61
C ALA A 287 -7.00 -9.05 -22.70
N VAL A 288 -7.53 -8.88 -23.90
CA VAL A 288 -8.93 -8.49 -24.13
C VAL A 288 -9.90 -9.56 -23.61
N GLU A 289 -9.55 -10.84 -23.78
CA GLU A 289 -10.36 -11.95 -23.26
C GLU A 289 -10.46 -11.91 -21.73
N ASN A 290 -9.32 -11.70 -21.06
CA ASN A 290 -9.23 -11.57 -19.61
C ASN A 290 -10.05 -10.37 -19.09
N CYS A 291 -10.12 -9.26 -19.84
CA CYS A 291 -10.97 -8.13 -19.47
C CYS A 291 -12.45 -8.52 -19.35
N PHE A 292 -12.94 -9.44 -20.21
CA PHE A 292 -14.35 -9.86 -20.13
C PHE A 292 -14.68 -10.58 -18.82
N LEU A 293 -13.69 -11.22 -18.19
CA LEU A 293 -13.88 -11.91 -16.90
C LEU A 293 -14.13 -10.91 -15.75
N GLY A 294 -13.58 -9.70 -15.83
CA GLY A 294 -13.76 -8.62 -14.84
C GLY A 294 -15.03 -7.77 -15.05
N LEU A 295 -15.77 -8.00 -16.13
CA LEU A 295 -16.99 -7.26 -16.46
C LEU A 295 -18.24 -7.98 -15.99
N LYS A 296 -19.31 -7.22 -15.74
CA LYS A 296 -20.61 -7.84 -15.45
C LYS A 296 -21.10 -8.59 -16.69
N PRO A 297 -21.85 -9.70 -16.56
CA PRO A 297 -22.29 -10.52 -17.69
C PRO A 297 -22.95 -9.72 -18.83
N ARG A 298 -23.81 -8.76 -18.46
CA ARG A 298 -24.47 -7.87 -19.42
C ARG A 298 -23.52 -6.87 -20.09
N GLU A 299 -22.55 -6.33 -19.34
CA GLU A 299 -21.56 -5.37 -19.87
C GLU A 299 -20.61 -6.09 -20.85
N ALA A 300 -20.18 -7.30 -20.49
CA ALA A 300 -19.35 -8.16 -21.33
C ALA A 300 -20.09 -8.57 -22.62
N ASP A 301 -21.34 -9.03 -22.53
CA ASP A 301 -22.11 -9.44 -23.72
C ASP A 301 -22.32 -8.28 -24.71
N ILE A 302 -22.74 -7.11 -24.20
CA ILE A 302 -22.91 -5.92 -25.03
C ILE A 302 -21.58 -5.56 -25.73
N LEU A 303 -20.46 -5.59 -25.01
CA LEU A 303 -19.16 -5.27 -25.59
C LEU A 303 -18.72 -6.30 -26.64
N LYS A 304 -18.87 -7.60 -26.36
CA LYS A 304 -18.57 -8.70 -27.31
C LYS A 304 -19.38 -8.57 -28.61
N ARG A 305 -20.67 -8.27 -28.52
CA ARG A 305 -21.53 -8.03 -29.70
C ARG A 305 -21.11 -6.77 -30.46
N ARG A 306 -20.75 -5.69 -29.77
CA ARG A 306 -20.32 -4.43 -30.39
C ARG A 306 -18.99 -4.54 -31.13
N MET A 307 -18.02 -5.24 -30.55
CA MET A 307 -16.69 -5.42 -31.13
C MET A 307 -16.64 -6.54 -32.18
N GLY A 308 -17.64 -7.42 -32.19
CA GLY A 308 -17.64 -8.61 -33.04
C GLY A 308 -16.67 -9.68 -32.55
N TRP A 309 -16.68 -9.97 -31.25
CA TRP A 309 -15.90 -11.06 -30.66
C TRP A 309 -16.56 -12.41 -30.97
N GLU A 310 -15.88 -13.29 -31.72
CA GLU A 310 -16.39 -14.60 -32.18
C GLU A 310 -17.69 -14.54 -33.02
N ARG A 311 -18.14 -13.33 -33.39
CA ARG A 311 -19.37 -13.08 -34.14
C ARG A 311 -19.27 -11.78 -34.94
N PRO A 312 -20.11 -11.56 -35.97
CA PRO A 312 -20.16 -10.28 -36.66
C PRO A 312 -20.51 -9.13 -35.69
N PRO A 313 -19.93 -7.93 -35.87
CA PRO A 313 -20.24 -6.77 -35.04
C PRO A 313 -21.67 -6.32 -35.27
N GLU A 314 -22.36 -5.99 -34.17
CA GLU A 314 -23.77 -5.57 -34.19
C GLU A 314 -23.93 -4.09 -33.82
N THR A 315 -24.96 -3.46 -34.34
CA THR A 315 -25.28 -2.03 -34.12
C THR A 315 -25.90 -1.78 -32.74
N LEU A 316 -25.88 -0.52 -32.30
CA LEU A 316 -26.49 -0.13 -31.02
C LEU A 316 -28.01 -0.36 -31.03
N GLU A 317 -28.64 -0.18 -32.19
CA GLU A 317 -30.06 -0.40 -32.43
C GLU A 317 -30.43 -1.89 -32.31
N GLU A 318 -29.68 -2.79 -32.94
CA GLU A 318 -29.91 -4.24 -32.88
C GLU A 318 -29.79 -4.77 -31.45
N ILE A 319 -28.71 -4.38 -30.75
CA ILE A 319 -28.51 -4.79 -29.35
C ILE A 319 -29.58 -4.17 -28.44
N GLY A 320 -29.99 -2.93 -28.72
CA GLY A 320 -31.05 -2.26 -27.98
C GLY A 320 -32.39 -2.98 -28.07
N ALA A 321 -32.74 -3.45 -29.28
CA ALA A 321 -33.95 -4.23 -29.51
C ALA A 321 -33.98 -5.52 -28.68
N ASP A 322 -32.89 -6.30 -28.68
CA ASP A 322 -32.78 -7.55 -27.92
C ASP A 322 -32.89 -7.34 -26.42
N TYR A 323 -32.22 -6.30 -25.89
CA TYR A 323 -32.27 -5.98 -24.47
C TYR A 323 -33.53 -5.19 -24.06
N SER A 324 -34.43 -4.89 -25.00
CA SER A 324 -35.62 -4.06 -24.79
C SER A 324 -35.27 -2.71 -24.13
N VAL A 325 -34.20 -2.08 -24.59
CA VAL A 325 -33.73 -0.76 -24.12
C VAL A 325 -33.44 0.17 -25.30
N SER A 326 -33.35 1.47 -25.05
CA SER A 326 -33.01 2.43 -26.10
C SER A 326 -31.56 2.23 -26.60
N ARG A 327 -31.32 2.58 -27.87
CA ARG A 327 -29.98 2.72 -28.46
C ARG A 327 -29.03 3.52 -27.56
N GLU A 328 -29.51 4.65 -27.03
CA GLU A 328 -28.72 5.52 -26.16
C GLU A 328 -28.33 4.81 -24.85
N ARG A 329 -29.18 3.93 -24.32
CA ARG A 329 -28.83 3.13 -23.14
C ARG A 329 -27.70 2.15 -23.43
N ILE A 330 -27.70 1.50 -24.60
CA ILE A 330 -26.58 0.64 -25.02
C ILE A 330 -25.31 1.46 -25.18
N ARG A 331 -25.38 2.63 -25.83
CA ARG A 331 -24.23 3.55 -25.99
C ARG A 331 -23.62 3.96 -24.66
N GLN A 332 -24.47 4.26 -23.67
CA GLN A 332 -24.02 4.60 -22.31
C GLN A 332 -23.33 3.42 -21.62
N ILE A 333 -23.86 2.21 -21.77
CA ILE A 333 -23.24 1.00 -21.21
C ILE A 333 -21.89 0.76 -21.89
N GLU A 334 -21.83 0.79 -23.23
CA GLU A 334 -20.60 0.65 -24.01
C GLU A 334 -19.54 1.67 -23.57
N SER A 335 -19.88 2.96 -23.57
CA SER A 335 -18.94 4.04 -23.19
C SER A 335 -18.43 3.87 -21.76
N LYS A 336 -19.31 3.45 -20.85
CA LYS A 336 -18.94 3.23 -19.45
C LYS A 336 -18.04 2.01 -19.28
N THR A 337 -18.31 0.93 -20.01
CA THR A 337 -17.48 -0.28 -20.01
C THR A 337 -16.10 0.00 -20.61
N ILE A 338 -16.03 0.73 -21.72
CA ILE A 338 -14.78 1.19 -22.32
C ILE A 338 -13.96 2.02 -21.33
N ASN A 339 -14.58 3.03 -20.71
CA ASN A 339 -13.89 3.86 -19.71
C ASN A 339 -13.45 3.07 -18.48
N LYS A 340 -14.13 1.95 -18.17
CA LYS A 340 -13.70 1.04 -17.11
C LYS A 340 -12.45 0.28 -17.54
N ILE A 341 -12.41 -0.24 -18.77
CA ILE A 341 -11.23 -0.91 -19.36
C ILE A 341 -10.03 0.03 -19.39
N ILE A 342 -10.16 1.23 -19.96
CA ILE A 342 -9.09 2.25 -20.04
C ILE A 342 -8.52 2.60 -18.65
N ARG A 343 -9.34 2.52 -17.60
CA ARG A 343 -8.90 2.83 -16.23
C ARG A 343 -8.25 1.67 -15.50
N GLN A 344 -8.51 0.44 -15.92
CA GLN A 344 -8.11 -0.77 -15.21
C GLN A 344 -6.98 -1.51 -15.91
N GLU A 345 -6.93 -1.37 -17.23
CA GLU A 345 -6.03 -2.08 -18.11
C GLU A 345 -4.96 -1.12 -18.60
N ILE A 346 -3.76 -1.64 -18.81
CA ILE A 346 -2.61 -0.87 -19.32
C ILE A 346 -2.39 -1.16 -20.81
N TRP A 347 -3.04 -2.20 -21.34
CA TRP A 347 -2.79 -2.67 -22.70
C TRP A 347 -3.33 -1.71 -23.77
N ASP A 348 -4.26 -0.82 -23.46
CA ASP A 348 -4.78 0.19 -24.39
C ASP A 348 -3.76 1.31 -24.66
N ASP A 349 -3.08 1.79 -23.62
CA ASP A 349 -1.95 2.72 -23.76
C ASP A 349 -0.76 2.04 -24.46
N LEU A 350 -0.49 0.78 -24.11
CA LEU A 350 0.53 -0.03 -24.77
C LEU A 350 0.19 -0.26 -26.26
N LEU A 351 -1.08 -0.44 -26.59
CA LEU A 351 -1.56 -0.60 -27.97
C LEU A 351 -1.19 0.63 -28.80
N GLY A 352 -1.48 1.83 -28.30
CA GLY A 352 -1.14 3.07 -28.97
C GLY A 352 0.37 3.23 -29.19
N ALA A 353 1.17 2.96 -28.16
CA ALA A 353 2.63 3.03 -28.24
C ALA A 353 3.22 2.03 -29.25
N LYS A 354 2.82 0.75 -29.16
CA LYS A 354 3.29 -0.30 -30.06
C LYS A 354 2.89 -0.04 -31.52
N LEU A 355 1.64 0.37 -31.77
CA LEU A 355 1.20 0.71 -33.13
C LEU A 355 1.96 1.90 -33.70
N LYS A 356 2.21 2.94 -32.89
CA LYS A 356 3.00 4.09 -33.33
C LYS A 356 4.42 3.69 -33.70
N ASN A 357 5.06 2.83 -32.91
CA ASN A 357 6.40 2.30 -33.19
C ASN A 357 6.43 1.39 -34.43
N LEU A 358 5.41 0.55 -34.62
CA LEU A 358 5.30 -0.31 -35.79
C LEU A 358 5.13 0.48 -37.09
N LEU A 359 4.46 1.63 -37.04
CA LEU A 359 4.16 2.49 -38.18
C LEU A 359 5.19 3.59 -38.41
N SER A 360 5.95 3.99 -37.39
CA SER A 360 7.01 5.00 -37.52
C SER A 360 8.08 4.53 -38.52
N GLU A 361 8.53 5.46 -39.37
CA GLU A 361 9.63 5.25 -40.33
C GLU A 361 9.39 4.16 -41.40
N ARG A 362 8.15 3.65 -41.54
CA ARG A 362 7.83 2.69 -42.60
C ARG A 362 7.78 3.35 -43.98
N LYS A 363 8.44 2.72 -44.94
CA LYS A 363 8.32 3.03 -46.37
C LYS A 363 7.09 2.38 -47.03
N TYR A 364 6.59 1.29 -46.46
CA TYR A 364 5.50 0.48 -47.01
C TYR A 364 4.36 0.34 -45.98
N PRO A 365 3.09 0.33 -46.44
CA PRO A 365 1.95 0.16 -45.55
C PRO A 365 2.03 -1.19 -44.82
N LEU A 366 1.47 -1.26 -43.62
CA LEU A 366 1.48 -2.46 -42.79
C LEU A 366 0.09 -3.14 -42.85
N PRO A 367 -0.05 -4.28 -43.54
CA PRO A 367 -1.25 -5.09 -43.41
C PRO A 367 -1.45 -5.52 -41.96
N LEU A 368 -2.69 -5.50 -41.48
CA LEU A 368 -3.04 -5.95 -40.12
C LEU A 368 -2.57 -7.39 -39.87
N ILE A 369 -2.73 -8.26 -40.87
CA ILE A 369 -2.27 -9.66 -40.83
C ILE A 369 -0.75 -9.79 -40.64
N GLY A 370 0.03 -8.78 -41.02
CA GLY A 370 1.48 -8.76 -40.86
C GLY A 370 1.95 -8.24 -39.51
N ALA A 371 1.07 -7.73 -38.65
CA ALA A 371 1.45 -7.12 -37.37
C ALA A 371 2.13 -8.13 -36.42
N ALA A 372 1.56 -9.33 -36.31
CA ALA A 372 2.07 -10.40 -35.44
C ALA A 372 3.48 -10.88 -35.81
N ALA A 373 3.88 -10.76 -37.09
CA ALA A 373 5.21 -11.13 -37.55
C ALA A 373 6.29 -10.13 -37.11
N LEU A 374 5.90 -8.89 -36.79
CA LEU A 374 6.79 -7.82 -36.33
C LEU A 374 6.82 -7.71 -34.81
N ASP A 375 5.67 -7.94 -34.18
CA ASP A 375 5.53 -7.91 -32.73
C ASP A 375 4.57 -9.04 -32.30
N PRO A 376 5.08 -10.09 -31.62
CA PRO A 376 4.28 -11.24 -31.19
C PRO A 376 3.08 -10.89 -30.31
N TRP A 377 3.07 -9.70 -29.70
CA TRP A 377 1.94 -9.22 -28.91
C TRP A 377 0.64 -9.11 -29.72
N PHE A 378 0.72 -8.95 -31.05
CA PHE A 378 -0.44 -8.92 -31.95
C PHE A 378 -0.87 -10.31 -32.46
N THR A 379 -0.31 -11.39 -31.92
CA THR A 379 -0.68 -12.77 -32.32
C THR A 379 -2.18 -13.00 -32.17
N GLY A 380 -2.79 -13.65 -33.17
CA GLY A 380 -4.22 -13.95 -33.22
C GLY A 380 -5.11 -12.77 -33.63
N LEU A 381 -4.63 -11.52 -33.59
CA LEU A 381 -5.46 -10.34 -33.84
C LEU A 381 -6.08 -10.32 -35.25
N SER A 382 -5.39 -10.89 -36.24
CA SER A 382 -5.87 -10.99 -37.62
C SER A 382 -7.09 -11.90 -37.79
N GLU A 383 -7.29 -12.86 -36.89
CA GLU A 383 -8.48 -13.71 -36.88
C GLU A 383 -9.71 -12.94 -36.37
N TYR A 384 -9.48 -11.84 -35.66
CA TYR A 384 -10.47 -10.96 -35.06
C TYR A 384 -10.44 -9.56 -35.70
N GLY A 385 -10.48 -9.46 -37.04
CA GLY A 385 -10.37 -8.18 -37.77
C GLY A 385 -11.36 -7.10 -37.32
N SER A 386 -12.63 -7.45 -37.07
CA SER A 386 -13.64 -6.52 -36.51
C SER A 386 -13.27 -6.01 -35.12
N VAL A 387 -12.69 -6.88 -34.29
CA VAL A 387 -12.22 -6.53 -32.95
C VAL A 387 -11.03 -5.60 -33.07
N ALA A 388 -10.05 -5.92 -33.92
CA ALA A 388 -8.87 -5.08 -34.14
C ALA A 388 -9.27 -3.66 -34.55
N ARG A 389 -10.16 -3.55 -35.55
CA ARG A 389 -10.71 -2.27 -36.00
C ARG A 389 -11.42 -1.53 -34.86
N TYR A 390 -12.21 -2.24 -34.06
CA TYR A 390 -12.91 -1.66 -32.91
C TYR A 390 -11.94 -1.13 -31.85
N LEU A 391 -10.96 -1.94 -31.41
CA LEU A 391 -9.98 -1.57 -30.39
C LEU A 391 -9.16 -0.37 -30.84
N ILE A 392 -8.65 -0.38 -32.07
CA ILE A 392 -7.87 0.72 -32.63
C ILE A 392 -8.72 1.99 -32.73
N THR A 393 -9.98 1.89 -33.15
CA THR A 393 -10.81 3.10 -33.33
C THR A 393 -11.33 3.66 -32.00
N LYS A 394 -11.53 2.82 -30.98
CA LYS A 394 -12.21 3.21 -29.73
C LYS A 394 -11.29 3.36 -28.52
N LEU A 395 -10.16 2.68 -28.51
CA LEU A 395 -9.23 2.65 -27.37
C LEU A 395 -7.88 3.28 -27.70
N CYS A 396 -7.48 3.32 -28.97
CA CYS A 396 -6.22 3.94 -29.36
C CYS A 396 -6.41 5.43 -29.69
N ASP A 397 -5.85 6.31 -28.86
CA ASP A 397 -5.78 7.76 -29.13
C ASP A 397 -4.55 8.16 -29.95
N ALA A 398 -3.75 7.19 -30.44
CA ALA A 398 -2.51 7.46 -31.18
C ALA A 398 -2.74 7.98 -32.62
N GLY A 399 -3.99 8.28 -33.01
CA GLY A 399 -4.34 8.69 -34.36
C GLY A 399 -4.17 7.59 -35.40
N VAL A 400 -4.14 6.33 -34.97
CA VAL A 400 -4.03 5.16 -35.85
C VAL A 400 -5.42 4.71 -36.25
N SER A 401 -5.58 4.32 -37.51
CA SER A 401 -6.80 3.77 -38.09
C SER A 401 -6.50 2.52 -38.91
N VAL A 402 -7.56 1.73 -39.13
CA VAL A 402 -7.53 0.59 -40.05
C VAL A 402 -8.25 1.02 -41.32
N LEU A 403 -7.57 0.94 -42.46
CA LEU A 403 -8.15 1.18 -43.79
C LEU A 403 -8.25 -0.12 -44.56
N GLU A 404 -9.36 -0.30 -45.27
CA GLU A 404 -9.54 -1.44 -46.17
C GLU A 404 -9.25 -1.01 -47.60
N ILE A 405 -8.28 -1.67 -48.25
CA ILE A 405 -7.88 -1.42 -49.63
C ILE A 405 -7.84 -2.78 -50.34
N ASP A 406 -8.68 -2.95 -51.37
CA ASP A 406 -8.80 -4.19 -52.16
C ASP A 406 -9.00 -5.46 -51.30
N GLY A 407 -9.79 -5.34 -50.23
CA GLY A 407 -10.10 -6.44 -49.30
C GLY A 407 -8.98 -6.76 -48.30
N VAL A 408 -7.94 -5.94 -48.23
CA VAL A 408 -6.86 -6.06 -47.24
C VAL A 408 -6.95 -4.89 -46.25
N GLU A 409 -6.93 -5.22 -44.97
CA GLU A 409 -6.91 -4.23 -43.89
C GLU A 409 -5.46 -3.78 -43.61
N TYR A 410 -5.24 -2.46 -43.63
CA TYR A 410 -3.97 -1.81 -43.40
C TYR A 410 -4.01 -0.90 -42.18
N LEU A 411 -2.97 -0.99 -41.34
CA LEU A 411 -2.71 -0.06 -40.25
C LEU A 411 -2.08 1.23 -40.81
N THR A 412 -2.62 2.38 -40.44
CA THR A 412 -2.19 3.68 -40.97
C THR A 412 -2.47 4.84 -40.00
N PHE A 413 -1.81 5.97 -40.21
CA PHE A 413 -2.15 7.25 -39.56
C PHE A 413 -3.20 8.06 -40.34
N LEU A 414 -3.56 7.62 -41.56
CA LEU A 414 -4.56 8.28 -42.39
C LEU A 414 -5.96 7.82 -42.00
N LYS A 415 -6.87 8.77 -41.78
CA LYS A 415 -8.29 8.47 -41.58
C LYS A 415 -8.93 8.11 -42.92
N GLU A 416 -10.05 7.40 -42.84
CA GLU A 416 -10.82 6.96 -44.02
C GLU A 416 -11.23 8.13 -44.93
N HIS A 417 -11.65 9.24 -44.33
CA HIS A 417 -11.99 10.47 -45.06
C HIS A 417 -10.78 11.08 -45.80
N ASP A 418 -9.62 11.11 -45.16
CA ASP A 418 -8.40 11.69 -45.73
C ASP A 418 -7.91 10.82 -46.91
N TRP A 419 -7.99 9.50 -46.76
CA TRP A 419 -7.69 8.55 -47.82
C TRP A 419 -8.63 8.69 -49.02
N ALA A 420 -9.95 8.77 -48.78
CA ALA A 420 -10.93 8.97 -49.84
C ALA A 420 -10.69 10.28 -50.61
N THR A 421 -10.36 11.35 -49.89
CA THR A 421 -10.03 12.66 -50.48
C THR A 421 -8.75 12.58 -51.32
N ALA A 422 -7.73 11.88 -50.84
CA ALA A 422 -6.49 11.67 -51.58
C ALA A 422 -6.71 10.87 -52.88
N ILE A 423 -7.53 9.81 -52.83
CA ILE A 423 -7.90 9.04 -54.04
C ILE A 423 -8.62 9.94 -55.04
N GLU A 424 -9.61 10.70 -54.60
CA GLU A 424 -10.39 11.57 -55.49
C GLU A 424 -9.50 12.64 -56.14
N SER A 425 -8.61 13.27 -55.36
CA SER A 425 -7.63 14.22 -55.90
C SER A 425 -6.69 13.56 -56.92
N ALA A 426 -6.20 12.35 -56.65
CA ALA A 426 -5.33 11.62 -57.57
C ALA A 426 -6.06 11.25 -58.87
N ARG A 427 -7.32 10.82 -58.76
CA ARG A 427 -8.19 10.55 -59.92
C ARG A 427 -8.39 11.81 -60.75
N GLN A 428 -8.65 12.96 -60.13
CA GLN A 428 -8.80 14.24 -60.84
C GLN A 428 -7.52 14.67 -61.57
N MET A 429 -6.34 14.44 -60.97
CA MET A 429 -5.07 14.71 -61.63
C MET A 429 -4.85 13.82 -62.87
N LEU A 430 -5.20 12.54 -62.77
CA LEU A 430 -5.08 11.60 -63.90
C LEU A 430 -6.06 11.96 -65.03
N VAL A 431 -7.31 12.31 -64.70
CA VAL A 431 -8.32 12.72 -65.69
C VAL A 431 -8.00 14.10 -66.30
N GLY A 432 -7.44 15.02 -65.51
CA GLY A 432 -7.00 16.33 -65.98
C GLY A 432 -5.73 16.30 -66.85
N ALA A 433 -4.90 15.25 -66.73
CA ALA A 433 -3.71 15.05 -67.55
C ALA A 433 -4.02 14.53 -68.96
N ASP A 434 -5.19 13.91 -69.17
CA ASP A 434 -5.65 13.41 -70.47
C ASP A 434 -6.26 14.49 -71.39
N VAL A 435 -6.19 15.77 -70.99
CA VAL A 435 -6.65 16.91 -71.81
C VAL A 435 -5.47 17.81 -72.18
N THR A 436 -4.57 17.29 -73.01
CA THR A 436 -3.77 18.14 -73.89
C THR A 436 -3.60 17.43 -75.24
N PRO A 437 -4.22 17.95 -76.33
CA PRO A 437 -4.05 17.40 -77.68
C PRO A 437 -2.67 17.66 -78.27
#